data_AF-A0A830V653-F1
#
_entry.id   AF-A0A830V653-F1
#
_cell.length_a   1.000
_cell.length_b   1.000
_cell.length_c   1.000
_cell.angle_alpha   90.00
_cell.angle_beta   90.00
_cell.angle_gamma   90.00
#
_symmetry.space_group_name_H-M   'P 1'
#
loop_
_entity.id
_entity.type
_entity.pdbx_description
1 polymer ?
#
loop_
_entity_poly.entity_id
_entity_poly.type
_entity_poly.pdbx_seq_one_letter_code
_entity_poly.pdbx_strand_id
1 'polypeptide(L)'
;HATDALYTTMLTGMGARRQPLMWAITTAGYNIEGPCYDKRREVIEMLNGSVPNDELFGIIYTVDEGDDWTDPQVLEKANPNIGVSVYREFLLSQQQRAKNNARLANVFKTKHLNIWVSARSAYFNLVSWQSCEDKSLTLEQFEGQPCILAFDLARKLDMNSMARLYTREIDGKTHYYSVAPRFWVPYDTVY
;
A
#
# COMPACT_ATOMS: atom_id res chain seq x y z
N HIS A 1 -9.47 -8.00 13.89
CA HIS A 1 -9.70 -8.44 15.28
C HIS A 1 -8.62 -7.88 16.17
N ALA A 2 -8.94 -7.59 17.45
CA ALA A 2 -7.95 -7.07 18.40
C ALA A 2 -7.05 -8.18 18.96
N THR A 3 -7.59 -9.39 19.13
CA THR A 3 -6.87 -10.57 19.65
C THR A 3 -7.33 -11.84 18.92
N ASP A 4 -6.56 -12.92 19.08
CA ASP A 4 -6.78 -14.26 18.53
C ASP A 4 -7.75 -15.11 19.38
N ALA A 5 -8.24 -14.60 20.51
CA ALA A 5 -8.94 -15.39 21.52
C ALA A 5 -10.08 -16.28 20.98
N LEU A 6 -10.88 -15.77 20.04
CA LEU A 6 -11.94 -16.55 19.39
C LEU A 6 -11.40 -17.70 18.55
N TYR A 7 -10.33 -17.45 17.79
CA TYR A 7 -9.67 -18.46 16.97
C TYR A 7 -9.12 -19.59 17.86
N THR A 8 -8.39 -19.22 18.91
CA THR A 8 -7.77 -20.16 19.86
C THR A 8 -8.80 -20.96 20.65
N THR A 9 -9.91 -20.34 21.04
CA THR A 9 -11.03 -21.05 21.70
C THR A 9 -11.66 -22.09 20.78
N MET A 10 -11.90 -21.74 19.52
CA MET A 10 -12.44 -22.68 18.53
C MET A 10 -11.47 -23.83 18.26
N LEU A 11 -10.17 -23.54 18.17
CA LEU A 11 -9.13 -24.54 17.92
C LEU A 11 -9.02 -25.53 19.08
N THR A 12 -8.93 -25.04 20.31
CA THR A 12 -8.80 -25.90 21.49
C THR A 12 -10.05 -26.75 21.73
N GLY A 13 -11.25 -26.23 21.42
CA GLY A 13 -12.50 -26.98 21.50
C GLY A 13 -12.61 -28.15 20.50
N MET A 14 -11.73 -28.22 19.49
CA MET A 14 -11.74 -29.29 18.50
C MET A 14 -11.13 -30.61 18.99
N GLY A 15 -10.40 -30.62 20.10
CA GLY A 15 -9.66 -31.78 20.60
C GLY A 15 -10.52 -33.02 20.92
N ALA A 16 -11.83 -32.86 21.12
CA ALA A 16 -12.75 -33.97 21.35
C ALA A 16 -13.21 -34.69 20.05
N ARG A 17 -12.87 -34.16 18.86
CA ARG A 17 -13.30 -34.70 17.56
C ARG A 17 -12.13 -35.40 16.87
N ARG A 18 -12.42 -36.52 16.19
CA ARG A 18 -11.40 -37.31 15.46
C ARG A 18 -10.92 -36.64 14.16
N GLN A 19 -11.77 -35.84 13.51
CA GLN A 19 -11.46 -35.17 12.24
C GLN A 19 -12.02 -33.74 12.26
N PRO A 20 -11.50 -32.86 13.13
CA PRO A 20 -11.94 -31.48 13.16
C PRO A 20 -11.41 -30.71 11.95
N LEU A 21 -12.21 -29.77 11.44
CA LEU A 21 -11.79 -28.82 10.42
C LEU A 21 -12.07 -27.40 10.92
N MET A 22 -11.06 -26.52 10.81
CA MET A 22 -11.23 -25.10 11.00
C MET A 22 -11.29 -24.40 9.64
N TRP A 23 -12.40 -23.69 9.40
CA TRP A 23 -12.55 -22.86 8.20
C TRP A 23 -12.55 -21.39 8.60
N ALA A 24 -11.55 -20.65 8.15
CA ALA A 24 -11.42 -19.23 8.44
C ALA A 24 -11.38 -18.43 7.13
N ILE A 25 -12.14 -17.33 7.09
CA ILE A 25 -12.05 -16.33 6.03
C ILE A 25 -11.60 -15.02 6.63
N THR A 26 -10.78 -14.28 5.90
CA THR A 26 -10.35 -12.95 6.31
C THR A 26 -10.25 -12.02 5.12
N THR A 27 -10.39 -10.73 5.38
CA THR A 27 -10.11 -9.67 4.43
C THR A 27 -8.96 -8.86 5.00
N ALA A 28 -8.09 -8.36 4.13
CA ALA A 28 -7.06 -7.43 4.54
C ALA A 28 -7.65 -6.27 5.35
N GLY A 29 -6.82 -5.75 6.23
CA GLY A 29 -7.17 -4.64 7.12
C GLY A 29 -5.98 -3.72 7.33
N TYR A 30 -6.08 -2.94 8.40
CA TYR A 30 -5.07 -1.94 8.75
C TYR A 30 -4.12 -2.37 9.86
N ASN A 31 -4.50 -3.43 10.60
CA ASN A 31 -3.70 -3.95 11.71
C ASN A 31 -2.84 -5.11 11.23
N ILE A 32 -1.59 -4.82 10.90
CA ILE A 32 -0.58 -5.82 10.52
C ILE A 32 0.00 -6.59 11.72
N GLU A 33 -0.31 -6.17 12.94
CA GLU A 33 0.04 -6.87 14.19
C GLU A 33 -1.16 -7.69 14.71
N GLY A 34 -2.21 -7.81 13.89
CA GLY A 34 -3.43 -8.51 14.25
C GLY A 34 -3.38 -10.00 13.85
N PRO A 35 -4.20 -10.84 14.49
CA PRO A 35 -4.20 -12.29 14.27
C PRO A 35 -4.54 -12.71 12.84
N CYS A 36 -5.28 -11.87 12.11
CA CYS A 36 -5.59 -12.13 10.70
C CYS A 36 -4.37 -11.93 9.79
N TYR A 37 -3.50 -10.97 10.12
CA TYR A 37 -2.26 -10.79 9.39
C TYR A 37 -1.28 -11.90 9.73
N ASP A 38 -1.18 -12.29 11.01
CA ASP A 38 -0.34 -13.40 11.45
C ASP A 38 -0.74 -14.71 10.75
N LYS A 39 -2.02 -15.05 10.70
CA LYS A 39 -2.51 -16.23 9.98
C LYS A 39 -2.23 -16.15 8.47
N ARG A 40 -2.33 -14.96 7.86
CA ARG A 40 -1.93 -14.77 6.46
C ARG A 40 -0.44 -15.02 6.28
N ARG A 41 0.40 -14.52 7.18
CA ARG A 41 1.85 -14.68 7.12
C ARG A 41 2.24 -16.15 7.21
N GLU A 42 1.62 -16.91 8.11
CA GLU A 42 1.77 -18.37 8.22
C GLU A 42 1.39 -19.08 6.91
N VAL A 43 0.27 -18.70 6.28
CA VAL A 43 -0.13 -19.25 4.96
C VAL A 43 0.91 -18.93 3.89
N ILE A 44 1.45 -17.71 3.86
CA ILE A 44 2.49 -17.31 2.89
C ILE A 44 3.78 -18.12 3.13
N GLU A 45 4.23 -18.24 4.38
CA GLU A 45 5.42 -19.00 4.76
C GLU A 45 5.29 -20.48 4.36
N MET A 46 4.09 -21.06 4.52
CA MET A 46 3.77 -22.42 4.08
C MET A 46 3.76 -22.53 2.55
N LEU A 47 3.07 -21.62 1.83
CA LEU A 47 3.01 -21.64 0.37
C LEU A 47 4.39 -21.45 -0.28
N ASN A 48 5.27 -20.66 0.34
CA ASN A 48 6.66 -20.48 -0.09
C ASN A 48 7.57 -21.64 0.30
N GLY A 49 7.07 -22.64 1.05
CA GLY A 49 7.86 -23.77 1.54
C GLY A 49 8.87 -23.43 2.64
N SER A 50 8.81 -22.21 3.20
CA SER A 50 9.72 -21.78 4.28
C SER A 50 9.39 -22.45 5.60
N VAL A 51 8.10 -22.68 5.87
CA VAL A 51 7.60 -23.39 7.06
C VAL A 51 6.57 -24.44 6.61
N PRO A 52 6.98 -25.70 6.38
CA PRO A 52 6.06 -26.76 5.99
C PRO A 52 4.97 -27.00 7.04
N ASN A 53 3.71 -27.16 6.60
CA ASN A 53 2.58 -27.47 7.47
C ASN A 53 1.51 -28.26 6.71
N ASP A 54 1.46 -29.58 6.93
CA ASP A 54 0.54 -30.50 6.24
C ASP A 54 -0.92 -30.37 6.71
N GLU A 55 -1.16 -29.70 7.85
CA GLU A 55 -2.50 -29.47 8.40
C GLU A 55 -3.11 -28.13 7.95
N LEU A 56 -2.34 -27.30 7.24
CA LEU A 56 -2.76 -25.98 6.79
C LEU A 56 -2.97 -25.96 5.28
N PHE A 57 -4.20 -25.65 4.87
CA PHE A 57 -4.52 -25.28 3.51
C PHE A 57 -4.84 -23.78 3.44
N GLY A 58 -4.25 -23.07 2.47
CA GLY A 58 -4.48 -21.64 2.31
C GLY A 58 -4.55 -21.23 0.85
N ILE A 59 -5.51 -20.36 0.54
CA ILE A 59 -5.62 -19.67 -0.75
C ILE A 59 -5.70 -18.18 -0.47
N ILE A 60 -4.91 -17.39 -1.19
CA ILE A 60 -4.89 -15.94 -1.07
C ILE A 60 -5.23 -15.34 -2.43
N TYR A 61 -6.32 -14.58 -2.48
CA TYR A 61 -6.64 -13.72 -3.62
C TYR A 61 -6.20 -12.30 -3.29
N THR A 62 -5.20 -11.80 -4.02
CA THR A 62 -4.57 -10.48 -3.83
C THR A 62 -3.88 -10.11 -5.13
N VAL A 63 -3.55 -8.83 -5.30
CA VAL A 63 -2.59 -8.41 -6.34
C VAL A 63 -1.16 -8.73 -5.91
N ASP A 64 -0.26 -8.80 -6.89
CA ASP A 64 1.16 -9.05 -6.66
C ASP A 64 1.88 -7.79 -6.17
N GLU A 65 3.04 -7.98 -5.55
CA GLU A 65 3.91 -6.87 -5.17
C GLU A 65 4.41 -6.14 -6.44
N GLY A 66 4.23 -4.82 -6.47
CA GLY A 66 4.60 -3.98 -7.62
C GLY A 66 3.51 -3.79 -8.68
N ASP A 67 2.38 -4.50 -8.59
CA ASP A 67 1.24 -4.28 -9.48
C ASP A 67 0.73 -2.83 -9.38
N ASP A 68 0.46 -2.20 -10.53
CA ASP A 68 -0.24 -0.93 -10.56
C ASP A 68 -1.72 -1.14 -10.24
N TRP A 69 -2.10 -0.83 -9.00
CA TRP A 69 -3.49 -0.92 -8.52
C TRP A 69 -4.50 -0.11 -9.34
N THR A 70 -4.02 0.85 -10.16
CA THR A 70 -4.87 1.65 -11.04
C THR A 70 -5.17 0.96 -12.37
N ASP A 71 -4.43 -0.09 -12.75
CA ASP A 71 -4.72 -0.88 -13.94
C ASP A 71 -6.01 -1.72 -13.72
N PRO A 72 -7.03 -1.60 -14.58
CA PRO A 72 -8.20 -2.47 -14.55
C PRO A 72 -7.91 -3.97 -14.61
N GLN A 73 -6.80 -4.40 -15.22
CA GLN A 73 -6.46 -5.82 -15.39
C GLN A 73 -6.12 -6.50 -14.06
N VAL A 74 -5.55 -5.77 -13.10
CA VAL A 74 -5.17 -6.34 -11.79
C VAL A 74 -6.38 -6.76 -10.94
N LEU A 75 -7.59 -6.28 -11.28
CA LEU A 75 -8.83 -6.60 -10.57
C LEU A 75 -9.11 -8.11 -10.57
N GLU A 76 -8.76 -8.80 -11.65
CA GLU A 76 -9.03 -10.24 -11.82
C GLU A 76 -8.21 -11.09 -10.84
N LYS A 77 -6.98 -10.67 -10.52
CA LYS A 77 -6.10 -11.37 -9.57
C LYS A 77 -6.70 -11.43 -8.17
N ALA A 78 -7.29 -10.33 -7.71
CA ALA A 78 -7.89 -10.22 -6.38
C ALA A 78 -9.36 -10.66 -6.31
N ASN A 79 -10.06 -10.76 -7.46
CA ASN A 79 -11.50 -11.03 -7.52
C ASN A 79 -11.76 -12.25 -8.42
N PRO A 80 -11.51 -13.48 -7.94
CA PRO A 80 -11.64 -14.70 -8.75
C PRO A 80 -13.05 -14.97 -9.28
N ASN A 81 -14.07 -14.32 -8.70
CA ASN A 81 -15.47 -14.48 -9.09
C ASN A 81 -16.03 -13.25 -9.83
N ILE A 82 -15.16 -12.44 -10.41
CA ILE A 82 -15.52 -11.28 -11.24
C ILE A 82 -16.33 -11.74 -12.47
N GLY A 83 -17.40 -11.01 -12.77
CA GLY A 83 -18.33 -11.36 -13.85
C GLY A 83 -19.36 -12.46 -13.50
N VAL A 84 -19.27 -13.06 -12.31
CA VAL A 84 -20.24 -14.07 -11.83
C VAL A 84 -21.01 -13.55 -10.60
N SER A 85 -20.31 -13.20 -9.52
CA SER A 85 -20.93 -12.65 -8.31
C SER A 85 -20.41 -11.26 -7.91
N VAL A 86 -19.29 -10.84 -8.51
CA VAL A 86 -18.77 -9.47 -8.39
C VAL A 86 -18.81 -8.83 -9.77
N TYR A 87 -19.62 -7.80 -9.95
CA TYR A 87 -19.76 -7.13 -11.24
C TYR A 87 -18.52 -6.29 -11.57
N ARG A 88 -18.01 -6.43 -12.79
CA ARG A 88 -16.81 -5.72 -13.25
C ARG A 88 -17.02 -4.22 -13.23
N GLU A 89 -18.19 -3.77 -13.68
CA GLU A 89 -18.58 -2.36 -13.76
C GLU A 89 -18.54 -1.69 -12.38
N PHE A 90 -18.95 -2.42 -11.34
CA PHE A 90 -18.86 -1.94 -9.97
C PHE A 90 -17.41 -1.75 -9.54
N LEU A 91 -16.53 -2.72 -9.78
CA LEU A 91 -15.12 -2.63 -9.42
C LEU A 91 -14.40 -1.50 -10.17
N LEU A 92 -14.65 -1.35 -11.48
CA LEU A 92 -14.11 -0.24 -12.28
C LEU A 92 -14.57 1.12 -11.75
N SER A 93 -15.85 1.23 -11.39
CA SER A 93 -16.39 2.45 -10.78
C SER A 93 -15.74 2.76 -9.43
N GLN A 94 -15.56 1.77 -8.55
CA GLN A 94 -14.86 1.99 -7.28
C GLN A 94 -13.37 2.34 -7.49
N GLN A 95 -12.70 1.70 -8.45
CA GLN A 95 -11.32 1.99 -8.81
C GLN A 95 -11.18 3.43 -9.28
N GLN A 96 -12.06 3.89 -10.18
CA GLN A 96 -12.04 5.28 -10.67
C GLN A 96 -12.28 6.30 -9.56
N ARG A 97 -13.23 6.03 -8.66
CA ARG A 97 -13.46 6.89 -7.48
C ARG A 97 -12.24 6.95 -6.56
N ALA A 98 -11.56 5.83 -6.39
CA ALA A 98 -10.33 5.74 -5.61
C ALA A 98 -9.16 6.48 -6.27
N LYS A 99 -9.02 6.43 -7.60
CA LYS A 99 -8.02 7.21 -8.34
C LYS A 99 -8.20 8.70 -8.15
N ASN A 100 -9.45 9.16 -8.03
CA ASN A 100 -9.76 10.58 -7.86
C ASN A 100 -9.73 11.05 -6.39
N ASN A 101 -9.69 10.13 -5.42
CA ASN A 101 -9.78 10.47 -4.00
C ASN A 101 -8.84 9.60 -3.16
N ALA A 102 -7.76 10.22 -2.66
CA ALA A 102 -6.74 9.55 -1.83
C ALA A 102 -7.32 8.84 -0.60
N ARG A 103 -8.40 9.37 0.00
CA ARG A 103 -9.06 8.76 1.15
C ARG A 103 -9.74 7.43 0.78
N LEU A 104 -10.23 7.31 -0.44
CA LEU A 104 -10.86 6.09 -0.96
C LEU A 104 -9.83 5.09 -1.47
N ALA A 105 -8.60 5.52 -1.79
CA ALA A 105 -7.54 4.63 -2.28
C ALA A 105 -7.22 3.49 -1.29
N ASN A 106 -7.01 3.80 0.00
CA ASN A 106 -6.74 2.77 1.01
C ASN A 106 -7.94 1.81 1.17
N VAL A 107 -9.16 2.36 1.20
CA VAL A 107 -10.38 1.55 1.29
C VAL A 107 -10.49 0.60 0.10
N PHE A 108 -10.23 1.10 -1.12
CA PHE A 108 -10.27 0.31 -2.34
C PHE A 108 -9.20 -0.79 -2.34
N LYS A 109 -7.94 -0.43 -2.04
CA LYS A 109 -6.83 -1.38 -1.95
C LYS A 109 -7.12 -2.50 -0.95
N THR A 110 -7.67 -2.17 0.21
CA THR A 110 -8.02 -3.16 1.23
C THR A 110 -9.22 -4.01 0.84
N LYS A 111 -10.31 -3.41 0.33
CA LYS A 111 -11.59 -4.11 0.14
C LYS A 111 -11.74 -4.79 -1.22
N HIS A 112 -11.03 -4.33 -2.25
CA HIS A 112 -11.18 -4.81 -3.61
C HIS A 112 -9.89 -5.40 -4.20
N LEU A 113 -8.73 -5.13 -3.59
CA LEU A 113 -7.46 -5.74 -3.97
C LEU A 113 -6.84 -6.62 -2.87
N ASN A 114 -7.49 -6.68 -1.70
CA ASN A 114 -7.05 -7.45 -0.54
C ASN A 114 -5.62 -7.13 -0.07
N ILE A 115 -5.23 -5.85 -0.20
CA ILE A 115 -3.92 -5.34 0.23
C ILE A 115 -4.00 -4.86 1.67
N TRP A 116 -3.06 -5.30 2.49
CA TRP A 116 -2.84 -4.74 3.82
C TRP A 116 -2.20 -3.36 3.68
N VAL A 117 -2.90 -2.33 4.16
CA VAL A 117 -2.43 -0.95 4.09
C VAL A 117 -2.24 -0.42 5.51
N SER A 118 -1.25 0.43 5.73
CA SER A 118 -1.12 1.06 7.05
C SER A 118 -2.31 2.00 7.30
N ALA A 119 -2.74 2.12 8.56
CA ALA A 119 -3.88 2.94 8.95
C ALA A 119 -3.68 4.45 8.66
N ARG A 120 -2.46 4.90 8.32
CA ARG A 120 -2.22 6.29 7.94
C ARG A 120 -2.85 6.54 6.56
N SER A 121 -3.93 7.32 6.55
CA SER A 121 -4.48 7.92 5.35
C SER A 121 -3.34 8.56 4.55
N ALA A 122 -3.17 8.19 3.28
CA ALA A 122 -2.21 8.87 2.42
C ALA A 122 -2.61 10.35 2.35
N TYR A 123 -1.72 11.25 2.79
CA TYR A 123 -1.98 12.69 2.79
C TYR A 123 -2.10 13.24 1.35
N PHE A 124 -1.35 12.64 0.42
CA PHE A 124 -1.39 12.96 -1.00
C PHE A 124 -1.95 11.80 -1.82
N ASN A 125 -2.65 12.14 -2.91
CA ASN A 125 -2.99 11.17 -3.93
C ASN A 125 -1.73 10.81 -4.73
N LEU A 126 -1.20 9.60 -4.55
CA LEU A 126 0.03 9.17 -5.20
C LEU A 126 -0.07 9.18 -6.74
N VAL A 127 -1.25 8.95 -7.31
CA VAL A 127 -1.45 8.99 -8.77
C VAL A 127 -1.35 10.42 -9.28
N SER A 128 -2.03 11.36 -8.62
CA SER A 128 -1.90 12.79 -8.94
C SER A 128 -0.47 13.27 -8.74
N TRP A 129 0.20 12.81 -7.69
CA TRP A 129 1.61 13.12 -7.43
C TRP A 129 2.53 12.60 -8.53
N GLN A 130 2.36 11.35 -8.95
CA GLN A 130 3.12 10.76 -10.07
C GLN A 130 2.84 11.48 -11.39
N SER A 131 1.60 11.91 -11.64
CA SER A 131 1.27 12.69 -12.84
C SER A 131 1.91 14.07 -12.89
N CYS A 132 2.37 14.59 -11.75
CA CYS A 132 3.15 15.82 -11.67
C CYS A 132 4.65 15.59 -11.97
N GLU A 133 5.11 14.35 -12.13
CA GLU A 133 6.51 14.07 -12.46
C GLU A 133 6.82 14.56 -13.87
N ASP A 134 7.76 15.50 -13.97
CA ASP A 134 8.33 15.95 -15.24
C ASP A 134 9.85 15.80 -15.20
N LYS A 135 10.35 14.79 -15.92
CA LYS A 135 11.78 14.46 -16.00
C LYS A 135 12.58 15.42 -16.89
N SER A 136 11.92 16.35 -17.59
CA SER A 136 12.57 17.37 -18.40
C SER A 136 12.98 18.63 -17.62
N LEU A 137 12.52 18.76 -16.38
CA LEU A 137 12.86 19.88 -15.51
C LEU A 137 14.31 19.79 -15.05
N THR A 138 15.06 20.88 -15.25
CA THR A 138 16.46 21.00 -14.80
C THR A 138 16.66 22.24 -13.93
N LEU A 139 17.76 22.29 -13.15
CA LEU A 139 18.03 23.43 -12.26
C LEU A 139 18.27 24.73 -13.05
N GLU A 140 18.90 24.62 -14.22
CA GLU A 140 19.27 25.75 -15.09
C GLU A 140 18.02 26.49 -15.59
N GLN A 141 16.91 25.77 -15.80
CA GLN A 141 15.63 26.37 -16.20
C GLN A 141 15.02 27.29 -15.13
N PHE A 142 15.50 27.22 -13.89
CA PHE A 142 15.02 28.02 -12.76
C PHE A 142 16.07 29.03 -12.27
N GLU A 143 17.13 29.26 -13.05
CA GLU A 143 18.13 30.28 -12.71
C GLU A 143 17.50 31.67 -12.62
N GLY A 144 17.92 32.44 -11.60
CA GLY A 144 17.39 33.77 -11.32
C GLY A 144 15.99 33.80 -10.70
N GLN A 145 15.34 32.65 -10.46
CA GLN A 145 14.01 32.60 -9.85
C GLN A 145 14.08 32.51 -8.32
N PRO A 146 13.08 33.07 -7.60
CA PRO A 146 12.95 32.87 -6.16
C PRO A 146 12.85 31.38 -5.81
N CYS A 147 13.65 30.96 -4.84
CA CYS A 147 13.71 29.58 -4.36
C CYS A 147 13.62 29.54 -2.84
N ILE A 148 12.74 28.68 -2.32
CA ILE A 148 12.68 28.31 -0.91
C ILE A 148 13.44 27.00 -0.74
N LEU A 149 14.40 26.97 0.18
CA LEU A 149 15.12 25.76 0.55
C LEU A 149 14.52 25.20 1.85
N ALA A 150 13.80 24.10 1.74
CA ALA A 150 13.18 23.42 2.88
C ALA A 150 14.10 22.28 3.34
N PHE A 151 14.59 22.35 4.57
CA PHE A 151 15.49 21.37 5.14
C PHE A 151 14.76 20.47 6.14
N ASP A 152 14.93 19.16 5.99
CA ASP A 152 14.57 18.15 6.98
C ASP A 152 15.86 17.51 7.49
N LEU A 153 16.18 17.77 8.76
CA LEU A 153 17.46 17.41 9.38
C LEU A 153 17.22 16.43 10.53
N ALA A 154 17.64 15.19 10.31
CA ALA A 154 17.67 14.13 11.30
C ALA A 154 18.98 14.12 12.09
N ARG A 155 18.93 13.60 13.32
CA ARG A 155 20.02 13.74 14.29
C ARG A 155 20.98 12.56 14.40
N LYS A 156 20.58 11.34 14.02
CA LYS A 156 21.41 10.14 14.23
C LYS A 156 21.30 9.04 13.17
N LEU A 157 20.09 8.66 12.76
CA LEU A 157 19.89 7.43 11.97
C LEU A 157 19.08 7.62 10.68
N ASP A 158 18.34 8.72 10.54
CA ASP A 158 17.53 8.96 9.34
C ASP A 158 18.27 9.81 8.30
N MET A 159 17.76 9.78 7.06
CA MET A 159 18.23 10.58 5.95
C MET A 159 17.95 12.07 6.19
N ASN A 160 18.90 12.93 5.86
CA ASN A 160 18.66 14.36 5.74
C ASN A 160 18.16 14.68 4.34
N SER A 161 17.27 15.65 4.20
CA SER A 161 16.79 16.11 2.90
C SER A 161 16.75 17.64 2.79
N MET A 162 16.90 18.12 1.56
CA MET A 162 16.64 19.50 1.20
C MET A 162 15.85 19.55 -0.11
N ALA A 163 14.61 20.02 -0.01
CA ALA A 163 13.76 20.29 -1.15
C ALA A 163 13.97 21.73 -1.63
N ARG A 164 14.11 21.92 -2.94
CA ARG A 164 14.12 23.22 -3.59
C ARG A 164 12.73 23.50 -4.14
N LEU A 165 12.06 24.51 -3.61
CA LEU A 165 10.73 24.91 -4.05
C LEU A 165 10.82 26.24 -4.80
N TYR A 166 10.46 26.21 -6.09
CA TYR A 166 10.34 27.38 -6.95
C TYR A 166 8.87 27.71 -7.17
N THR A 167 8.58 28.99 -7.38
CA THR A 167 7.22 29.47 -7.67
C THR A 167 7.20 30.30 -8.94
N ARG A 168 6.21 30.07 -9.81
CA ARG A 168 5.95 30.88 -11.01
C ARG A 168 4.49 31.33 -11.03
N GLU A 169 4.25 32.54 -11.48
CA GLU A 169 2.91 33.00 -11.85
C GLU A 169 2.67 32.63 -13.33
N ILE A 170 1.66 31.78 -13.58
CA ILE A 170 1.24 31.37 -14.92
C ILE A 170 -0.28 31.53 -14.99
N ASP A 171 -0.78 32.28 -15.96
CA ASP A 171 -2.22 32.54 -16.13
C ASP A 171 -2.94 33.03 -14.86
N GLY A 172 -2.26 33.87 -14.07
CA GLY A 172 -2.77 34.41 -12.80
C GLY A 172 -2.88 33.40 -11.66
N LYS A 173 -2.19 32.25 -11.77
CA LYS A 173 -2.09 31.25 -10.72
C LYS A 173 -0.63 31.06 -10.32
N THR A 174 -0.41 30.85 -9.03
CA THR A 174 0.90 30.44 -8.51
C THR A 174 1.09 28.94 -8.72
N HIS A 175 2.09 28.58 -9.51
CA HIS A 175 2.54 27.22 -9.77
C HIS A 175 3.78 26.92 -8.92
N TYR A 176 3.83 25.72 -8.35
CA TYR A 176 4.90 25.27 -7.47
C TYR A 176 5.70 24.16 -8.14
N TYR A 177 7.03 24.27 -8.09
CA TYR A 177 7.94 23.31 -8.70
C TYR A 177 8.96 22.85 -7.65
N SER A 178 9.04 21.54 -7.42
CA SER A 178 10.12 20.93 -6.63
C SER A 178 11.12 20.28 -7.58
N VAL A 179 12.32 20.86 -7.70
CA VAL A 179 13.30 20.45 -8.72
C VAL A 179 14.62 20.05 -8.08
N ALA A 180 15.13 18.89 -8.49
CA ALA A 180 16.39 18.30 -8.04
C ALA A 180 16.58 18.38 -6.51
N PRO A 181 15.69 17.78 -5.69
CA PRO A 181 15.89 17.70 -4.24
C PRO A 181 17.20 16.97 -3.93
N ARG A 182 17.86 17.33 -2.83
CA ARG A 182 19.07 16.65 -2.35
C ARG A 182 18.75 15.82 -1.12
N PHE A 183 19.33 14.64 -1.08
CA PHE A 183 19.25 13.71 0.04
C PHE A 183 20.65 13.36 0.48
N TRP A 184 20.87 13.29 1.78
CA TRP A 184 22.14 12.90 2.38
C TRP A 184 21.89 11.78 3.37
N VAL A 185 22.73 10.76 3.27
CA VAL A 185 22.79 9.64 4.22
C VAL A 185 24.05 9.79 5.07
N PRO A 186 24.00 9.49 6.37
CA PRO A 186 25.20 9.35 7.18
C PRO A 186 26.13 8.30 6.56
N TYR A 187 27.41 8.65 6.38
CA TYR A 187 28.40 7.78 5.74
C TYR A 187 28.44 6.37 6.37
N ASP A 188 28.33 6.30 7.70
CA ASP A 188 28.38 5.06 8.48
C ASP A 188 27.17 4.12 8.29
N THR A 189 26.16 4.55 7.51
CA THR A 189 24.92 3.79 7.26
C THR A 189 24.80 3.28 5.82
N VAL A 190 25.78 3.58 4.95
CA VAL A 190 25.82 3.09 3.56
C VAL A 190 26.58 1.75 3.53
N TYR A 191 25.85 0.64 3.50
CA TYR A 191 26.36 -0.71 3.26
C TYR A 191 26.09 -1.18 1.84
#